data_AF-A0A967KIL6-F1
#
_entry.id   AF-A0A967KIL6-F1
#
_cell.length_a   1.000
_cell.length_b   1.000
_cell.length_c   1.000
_cell.angle_alpha   90.00
_cell.angle_beta   90.00
_cell.angle_gamma   90.00
#
_symmetry.space_group_name_H-M   'P 1'
#
loop_
_entity.id
_entity.type
_entity.pdbx_description
1 polymer ?
#
loop_
_entity_poly.entity_id
_entity_poly.type
_entity_poly.pdbx_seq_one_letter_code
_entity_poly.pdbx_strand_id
1 'polypeptide(L)' 'MLSVTALPLARWIDPEAAARRVATIPGCQSHTIGGHHHFHMEQPEAVAQLILDFLRDTGAMP' A
#
# COMPACT_ATOMS: atom_id res chain seq x y z
N MET A 1 -8.25 3.12 4.96
CA MET A 1 -6.89 2.63 5.30
C MET A 1 -6.11 2.49 3.99
N LEU A 2 -4.83 2.86 3.96
CA LEU A 2 -3.93 2.60 2.83
C LEU A 2 -3.04 1.39 3.16
N SER A 3 -2.95 0.43 2.23
CA SER A 3 -2.03 -0.71 2.30
C SER A 3 -1.14 -0.73 1.06
N VAL A 4 0.19 -0.60 1.26
CA VAL A 4 1.19 -0.65 0.18
C VAL A 4 2.14 -1.80 0.44
N THR A 5 2.45 -2.59 -0.59
CA THR A 5 3.31 -3.77 -0.45
C THR A 5 4.23 -3.97 -1.66
N ALA A 6 5.38 -4.60 -1.45
CA ALA A 6 6.36 -4.87 -2.50
C ALA A 6 6.10 -6.21 -3.20
N LEU A 7 6.37 -6.27 -4.50
CA LEU A 7 6.38 -7.52 -5.26
C LEU A 7 7.74 -8.25 -5.20
N PRO A 8 7.77 -9.59 -5.21
CA PRO A 8 6.60 -10.47 -5.12
C PRO A 8 6.05 -10.52 -3.69
N LEU A 9 4.73 -10.36 -3.56
CA LEU A 9 4.02 -10.29 -2.27
C LEU A 9 4.37 -11.46 -1.34
N ALA A 10 4.31 -12.69 -1.89
CA ALA A 10 4.54 -13.94 -1.17
C ALA A 10 5.92 -14.05 -0.50
N ARG A 11 6.88 -13.19 -0.87
CA ARG A 11 8.20 -13.17 -0.24
C ARG A 11 8.17 -12.55 1.16
N TRP A 12 7.25 -11.63 1.41
CA TRP A 12 7.25 -10.81 2.63
C TRP A 12 5.94 -10.90 3.41
N ILE A 13 4.83 -11.11 2.72
CA ILE A 13 3.50 -11.20 3.30
C ILE A 13 2.75 -12.35 2.62
N ASP A 14 2.11 -13.19 3.42
CA ASP A 14 1.18 -14.21 2.90
C ASP A 14 0.08 -13.53 2.06
N PRO A 15 -0.07 -13.88 0.76
CA PRO A 15 -1.08 -13.29 -0.11
C PRO A 15 -2.50 -13.46 0.43
N GLU A 16 -2.80 -14.57 1.11
CA GLU A 16 -4.13 -14.79 1.68
C GLU A 16 -4.38 -13.86 2.87
N ALA A 17 -3.38 -13.68 3.75
CA ALA A 17 -3.44 -12.69 4.82
C ALA A 17 -3.59 -11.25 4.30
N ALA A 18 -2.91 -10.90 3.20
CA ALA A 18 -3.07 -9.59 2.57
C ALA A 18 -4.50 -9.41 2.03
N ALA A 19 -5.03 -10.40 1.31
CA ALA A 19 -6.39 -10.38 0.80
C ALA A 19 -7.43 -10.28 1.92
N ARG A 20 -7.27 -11.04 3.02
CA ARG A 20 -8.16 -10.97 4.19
C ARG A 20 -8.18 -9.57 4.81
N ARG A 21 -7.04 -8.91 4.94
CA ARG A 21 -6.97 -7.52 5.47
C ARG A 21 -7.73 -6.54 4.58
N VAL A 22 -7.61 -6.65 3.26
CA VAL A 22 -8.36 -5.79 2.34
C VAL A 22 -9.86 -6.05 2.43
N ALA A 23 -10.26 -7.33 2.52
CA ALA A 23 -11.66 -7.72 2.60
C ALA A 23 -12.37 -7.29 3.89
N THR A 24 -11.66 -7.20 5.02
CA THR A 24 -12.26 -6.89 6.33
C THR A 24 -12.23 -5.42 6.72
N ILE A 25 -11.54 -4.57 5.96
CA ILE A 25 -11.38 -3.15 6.27
C ILE A 25 -12.15 -2.32 5.23
N PRO A 26 -13.31 -1.73 5.59
CA PRO A 26 -14.09 -0.90 4.67
C PRO A 26 -13.26 0.25 4.10
N GLY A 27 -13.31 0.43 2.78
CA GLY A 27 -12.55 1.47 2.08
C GLY A 27 -11.03 1.29 2.16
N CYS A 28 -10.54 0.05 2.35
CA CYS A 28 -9.13 -0.25 2.22
C CYS A 28 -8.65 -0.06 0.77
N GLN A 29 -7.72 0.87 0.56
CA GLN A 29 -7.02 1.03 -0.71
C GLN A 29 -5.75 0.18 -0.67
N SER A 30 -5.60 -0.77 -1.61
CA SER A 30 -4.47 -1.68 -1.66
C SER A 30 -3.68 -1.51 -2.95
N HIS A 31 -2.36 -1.30 -2.80
CA HIS A 31 -1.45 -1.08 -3.91
C HIS A 31 -0.25 -2.02 -3.80
N THR A 32 0.22 -2.49 -4.96
CA THR A 32 1.48 -3.21 -5.10
C THR A 32 2.47 -2.33 -5.86
N ILE A 33 3.70 -2.27 -5.37
CA ILE A 33 4.80 -1.54 -6.00
C ILE A 33 5.96 -2.51 -6.28
N GLY A 34 6.75 -2.24 -7.31
CA GLY A 34 8.01 -2.94 -7.53
C GLY A 34 9.01 -2.66 -6.40
N GLY A 35 10.13 -3.40 -6.36
CA GLY A 35 11.19 -3.22 -5.36
C GLY A 35 11.17 -4.26 -4.24
N HIS A 36 12.02 -4.09 -3.22
CA HIS A 36 12.14 -5.05 -2.11
C HIS A 36 11.34 -4.61 -0.87
N HIS A 37 11.53 -5.32 0.25
CA HIS A 37 10.83 -5.04 1.50
C HIS A 37 10.88 -3.56 1.92
N HIS A 38 12.03 -2.91 1.71
CA HIS A 38 12.21 -1.48 1.97
C HIS A 38 11.93 -0.61 0.73
N PHE A 39 10.85 -0.89 -0.01
CA PHE A 39 10.47 -0.18 -1.23
C PHE A 39 10.32 1.34 -1.05
N HIS A 40 10.03 1.82 0.16
CA HIS A 40 10.00 3.24 0.48
C HIS A 40 11.37 3.93 0.41
N MET A 41 12.47 3.19 0.52
CA MET A 41 13.83 3.69 0.33
C MET A 41 14.25 3.64 -1.15
N GLU A 42 13.72 2.68 -1.91
CA GLU A 42 14.05 2.48 -3.32
C GLU A 42 13.24 3.41 -4.24
N GLN A 43 11.97 3.65 -3.89
CA GLN A 43 11.02 4.45 -4.69
C GLN A 43 10.23 5.41 -3.77
N PRO A 44 10.92 6.33 -3.07
CA PRO A 44 10.28 7.21 -2.09
C PRO A 44 9.18 8.08 -2.73
N GLU A 45 9.38 8.56 -3.96
CA GLU A 45 8.42 9.43 -4.66
C GLU A 45 7.13 8.69 -5.01
N ALA A 46 7.23 7.44 -5.47
CA ALA A 46 6.06 6.63 -5.80
C ALA A 46 5.24 6.30 -4.55
N VAL A 47 5.92 6.01 -3.43
CA VAL A 47 5.25 5.80 -2.14
C VAL A 47 4.61 7.10 -1.63
N ALA A 48 5.32 8.23 -1.74
CA ALA A 48 4.80 9.53 -1.35
C ALA A 48 3.53 9.89 -2.14
N GLN A 49 3.51 9.62 -3.44
CA GLN A 49 2.35 9.90 -4.29
C GLN A 49 1.12 9.09 -3.84
N LEU A 50 1.27 7.79 -3.54
CA LEU A 50 0.18 6.96 -3.02
C LEU A 50 -0.37 7.48 -1.68
N ILE A 51 0.50 7.96 -0.80
CA ILE A 51 0.10 8.55 0.48
C ILE A 51 -0.67 9.85 0.23
N LEU A 52 -0.18 10.73 -0.64
CA LEU A 52 -0.83 11.99 -0.97
C LEU A 52 -2.22 11.78 -1.58
N ASP A 53 -2.35 10.83 -2.51
CA ASP A 53 -3.63 10.52 -3.14
C ASP A 53 -4.63 9.98 -2.11
N PHE A 54 -4.20 9.07 -1.23
CA PHE A 54 -5.05 8.60 -0.11
C PHE A 54 -5.50 9.73 0.82
N LEU A 55 -4.61 10.68 1.14
CA LEU A 55 -4.95 11.82 2.00
C LEU A 55 -5.96 12.77 1.34
N ARG A 56 -5.85 13.00 0.02
CA ARG A 56 -6.83 13.80 -0.73
C ARG A 56 -8.19 13.11 -0.78
N ASP A 57 -8.22 11.81 -1.10
CA ASP A 57 -9.45 11.02 -1.18
C ASP A 57 -10.21 10.96 0.14
N THR A 58 -9.48 10.96 1.26
CA THR A 58 -10.07 10.91 2.61
C THR A 58 -10.39 12.28 3.20
N GLY A 59 -10.15 13.37 2.47
CA GLY A 59 -10.34 14.74 2.96
C GLY A 59 -9.43 15.12 4.12
N ALA A 60 -8.36 14.34 4.34
CA ALA A 60 -7.34 14.59 5.35
C ALA A 60 -6.29 15.62 4.88
N MET A 61 -6.28 15.91 3.57
CA MET A 61 -5.59 17.05 2.96
C MET A 61 -6.64 18.01 2.38
N PRO A 62 -6.54 19.32 2.66
CA PRO A 62 -7.44 20.34 2.10
C PRO A 62 -7.24 20.55 0.60
#